data_AF-A0AAD9UY76-F1
#
_entry.id   AF-A0AAD9UY76-F1
#
_cell.length_a   1.000
_cell.length_b   1.000
_cell.length_c   1.000
_cell.angle_alpha   90.00
_cell.angle_beta   90.00
_cell.angle_gamma   90.00
#
_symmetry.space_group_name_H-M   'P 1'
#
loop_
_entity.id
_entity.type
_entity.pdbx_description
1 polymer ?
#
loop_
_entity_poly.entity_id
_entity_poly.type
_entity_poly.pdbx_seq_one_letter_code
_entity_poly.pdbx_strand_id
1 'polypeptide(L)'
;MGYTRRMVTTSQPVITRALWLETRDRFVNEIVEAVANYNIPDQLIINVDQTPSKFVPTENKHWNGTALPYQLIYQGKTAQSLQTTNFPEGFCLSDHEKHWSNEKETLRLINEVIHPYMQRTKTRLNLAENAKTLLIWDAFKAKLSKVVEERLKELNIISVIVPKNMTHHLQPLDLSTNGAVKKMEKHAFSEYFTSCITEEMLRDPGKDVTTIIVDLKLSTLKPRHGKLMKELDEWLLSEKGKSIILSGCKSSGITGTVRKVRSGEMSSLDPYL
;
A
#
# COMPACT_ATOMS: atom_id res chain seq x y z
N MET A 1 4.27 -0.20 32.11
CA MET A 1 3.60 -0.39 30.81
C MET A 1 4.64 -0.20 29.71
N GLY A 2 5.13 -1.32 29.16
CA GLY A 2 6.30 -1.35 28.28
C GLY A 2 5.98 -0.94 26.85
N TYR A 3 6.59 0.16 26.42
CA TYR A 3 6.52 0.66 25.05
C TYR A 3 7.55 -0.08 24.19
N THR A 4 7.10 -0.83 23.18
CA THR A 4 8.01 -1.38 22.18
C THR A 4 8.33 -0.31 21.13
N ARG A 5 9.52 0.30 21.28
CA ARG A 5 10.28 0.88 20.17
C ARG A 5 10.41 -0.19 19.08
N ARG A 6 10.31 0.17 17.79
CA ARG A 6 11.12 -0.55 16.79
C ARG A 6 12.56 -0.15 17.08
N MET A 7 13.23 -0.87 17.98
CA MET A 7 14.67 -0.95 17.89
C MET A 7 14.99 -1.47 16.50
N VAL A 8 15.98 -0.87 15.84
CA VAL A 8 16.71 -1.56 14.78
C VAL A 8 17.43 -2.71 15.47
N THR A 9 16.71 -3.77 15.80
CA THR A 9 17.27 -5.04 16.27
C THR A 9 17.74 -5.79 15.05
N THR A 10 19.05 -5.81 14.94
CA THR A 10 19.92 -6.73 14.22
C THR A 10 19.37 -8.17 14.15
N SER A 11 19.51 -8.72 12.94
CA SER A 11 19.11 -10.05 12.43
C SER A 11 17.62 -10.38 12.50
N GLN A 12 16.96 -10.37 11.33
CA GLN A 12 15.77 -11.19 11.12
C GLN A 12 16.15 -12.65 11.48
N PRO A 13 15.29 -13.40 12.18
CA PRO A 13 15.56 -14.80 12.44
C PRO A 13 15.80 -15.50 11.10
N VAL A 14 16.84 -16.34 11.03
CA VAL A 14 17.14 -17.11 9.82
C VAL A 14 15.90 -17.95 9.48
N ILE A 15 15.24 -17.59 8.39
CA ILE A 15 14.08 -18.34 7.90
C ILE A 15 14.64 -19.62 7.29
N THR A 16 14.38 -20.75 7.94
CA THR A 16 14.74 -22.06 7.36
C THR A 16 13.93 -22.28 6.09
N ARG A 17 14.49 -23.05 5.14
CA ARG A 17 13.77 -23.39 3.90
C ARG A 17 12.42 -24.05 4.18
N ALA A 18 12.35 -24.91 5.20
CA ALA A 18 11.12 -25.58 5.60
C ALA A 18 10.07 -24.58 6.10
N LEU A 19 10.44 -23.68 7.03
CA LEU A 19 9.54 -22.65 7.55
C LEU A 19 9.07 -21.71 6.43
N TRP A 20 9.97 -21.35 5.51
CA TRP A 20 9.63 -20.55 4.33
C TRP A 20 8.56 -21.22 3.48
N LEU A 21 8.79 -22.48 3.06
CA LEU A 21 7.86 -23.21 2.20
C LEU A 21 6.51 -23.37 2.89
N GLU A 22 6.48 -23.80 4.14
CA GLU A 22 5.24 -23.97 4.90
C GLU A 22 4.46 -22.64 5.05
N THR A 23 5.15 -21.56 5.40
CA THR A 23 4.53 -20.24 5.61
C THR A 23 3.98 -19.68 4.30
N ARG A 24 4.75 -19.79 3.21
CA ARG A 24 4.33 -19.38 1.88
C ARG A 24 3.12 -20.19 1.41
N ASP A 25 3.19 -21.52 1.53
CA ASP A 25 2.15 -22.41 1.04
C ASP A 25 0.85 -22.17 1.82
N ARG A 26 0.92 -21.99 3.14
CA ARG A 26 -0.24 -21.61 3.97
C ARG A 26 -0.85 -20.28 3.52
N PHE A 27 -0.03 -19.24 3.37
CA PHE A 27 -0.49 -17.90 2.95
C PHE A 27 -1.16 -17.94 1.58
N VAL A 28 -0.56 -18.65 0.63
CA VAL A 28 -1.10 -18.77 -0.74
C VAL A 28 -2.37 -19.63 -0.75
N ASN A 29 -2.43 -20.70 0.03
CA ASN A 29 -3.61 -21.57 0.13
C ASN A 29 -4.81 -20.82 0.72
N GLU A 30 -4.61 -19.97 1.73
CA GLU A 30 -5.68 -19.14 2.31
C GLU A 30 -6.32 -18.21 1.27
N ILE A 31 -5.49 -17.60 0.40
CA ILE A 31 -5.97 -16.77 -0.72
C ILE A 31 -6.77 -17.62 -1.71
N VAL A 32 -6.24 -18.78 -2.07
CA VAL A 32 -6.86 -19.70 -3.03
C VAL A 32 -8.20 -20.20 -2.55
N GLU A 33 -8.28 -20.67 -1.32
CA GLU A 33 -9.50 -21.17 -0.71
C GLU A 33 -10.57 -20.07 -0.69
N ALA A 34 -10.20 -18.85 -0.30
CA ALA A 34 -11.13 -17.72 -0.33
C ALA A 34 -11.62 -17.43 -1.77
N VAL A 35 -10.72 -17.40 -2.75
CA VAL A 35 -11.08 -17.12 -4.15
C VAL A 35 -11.97 -18.23 -4.73
N ALA A 36 -11.66 -19.49 -4.46
CA ALA A 36 -12.40 -20.64 -4.95
C ALA A 36 -13.78 -20.75 -4.30
N ASN A 37 -13.84 -20.75 -2.97
CA ASN A 37 -15.06 -20.99 -2.20
C ASN A 37 -16.13 -19.91 -2.42
N TYR A 38 -15.69 -18.67 -2.66
CA TYR A 38 -16.60 -17.54 -2.84
C TYR A 38 -16.60 -16.97 -4.26
N ASN A 39 -15.93 -17.63 -5.20
CA ASN A 39 -15.81 -17.22 -6.60
C ASN A 39 -15.38 -15.74 -6.76
N ILE A 40 -14.44 -15.26 -5.93
CA ILE A 40 -14.09 -13.82 -5.82
C ILE A 40 -13.41 -13.33 -7.09
N PRO A 41 -14.00 -12.40 -7.86
CA PRO A 41 -13.40 -11.92 -9.11
C PRO A 41 -12.09 -11.17 -8.86
N ASP A 42 -11.21 -11.18 -9.85
CA ASP A 42 -9.88 -10.58 -9.81
C ASP A 42 -9.88 -9.09 -9.38
N GLN A 43 -10.94 -8.35 -9.70
CA GLN A 43 -11.11 -6.94 -9.32
C GLN A 43 -11.46 -6.76 -7.84
N LEU A 44 -11.93 -7.81 -7.16
CA LEU A 44 -12.22 -7.82 -5.72
C LEU A 44 -11.13 -8.54 -4.90
N ILE A 45 -9.95 -8.78 -5.50
CA ILE A 45 -8.74 -9.17 -4.78
C ILE A 45 -7.88 -7.92 -4.60
N ILE A 46 -7.95 -7.35 -3.40
CA ILE A 46 -7.37 -6.06 -3.04
C ILE A 46 -6.11 -6.30 -2.19
N ASN A 47 -5.00 -5.66 -2.54
CA ASN A 47 -3.76 -5.72 -1.77
C ASN A 47 -3.38 -4.33 -1.24
N VAL A 48 -3.12 -4.25 0.07
CA VAL A 48 -2.90 -3.00 0.78
C VAL A 48 -1.63 -3.08 1.61
N ASP A 49 -0.82 -2.04 1.52
CA ASP A 49 0.36 -1.89 2.36
C ASP A 49 0.53 -0.45 2.85
N GLN A 50 1.03 -0.29 4.08
CA GLN A 50 1.32 1.05 4.60
C GLN A 50 2.84 1.27 4.59
N THR A 51 3.37 2.02 3.62
CA THR A 51 4.79 2.34 3.57
C THR A 51 5.06 3.75 4.10
N PRO A 52 6.08 3.95 4.96
CA PRO A 52 6.63 5.28 5.19
C PRO A 52 7.26 5.76 3.88
N SER A 53 6.92 6.98 3.50
CA SER A 53 7.69 7.74 2.53
C SER A 53 8.53 8.78 3.26
N LYS A 54 9.55 9.32 2.59
CA LYS A 54 10.33 10.45 3.13
C LYS A 54 9.46 11.72 3.28
N PHE A 55 8.25 11.70 2.73
CA PHE A 55 7.18 12.70 2.82
C PHE A 55 5.79 12.10 3.21
N VAL A 56 5.66 10.75 3.17
CA VAL A 56 4.55 9.78 3.48
C VAL A 56 3.49 9.56 2.39
N PRO A 57 3.26 8.29 1.92
CA PRO A 57 2.04 7.55 2.32
C PRO A 57 1.96 6.01 2.09
N THR A 58 0.85 5.47 2.61
CA THR A 58 0.17 4.19 2.35
C THR A 58 -0.12 3.88 0.88
N GLU A 59 0.18 2.66 0.39
CA GLU A 59 -0.14 2.21 -0.97
C GLU A 59 -1.30 1.18 -0.98
N ASN A 60 -2.29 1.39 -1.87
CA ASN A 60 -3.44 0.50 -2.05
C ASN A 60 -3.53 0.09 -3.52
N LYS A 61 -3.44 -1.21 -3.85
CA LYS A 61 -3.46 -1.69 -5.25
C LYS A 61 -4.22 -3.00 -5.40
N HIS A 62 -4.71 -3.27 -6.61
CA HIS A 62 -5.38 -4.50 -6.94
C HIS A 62 -4.48 -5.52 -7.57
N TRP A 63 -4.92 -6.76 -7.43
CA TRP A 63 -4.44 -7.88 -8.19
C TRP A 63 -4.45 -7.68 -9.72
N ASN A 64 -5.52 -7.13 -10.28
CA ASN A 64 -5.65 -6.94 -11.73
C ASN A 64 -4.76 -5.80 -12.29
N GLY A 65 -3.89 -5.23 -11.47
CA GLY A 65 -3.00 -4.13 -11.83
C GLY A 65 -3.59 -2.73 -11.62
N THR A 66 -4.84 -2.58 -11.17
CA THR A 66 -5.46 -1.26 -10.96
C THR A 66 -5.04 -0.67 -9.60
N ALA A 67 -4.49 0.55 -9.58
CA ALA A 67 -4.27 1.28 -8.33
C ALA A 67 -5.59 1.81 -7.74
N LEU A 68 -5.71 1.83 -6.40
CA LEU A 68 -6.77 2.55 -5.70
C LEU A 68 -6.27 3.94 -5.35
N PRO A 69 -7.20 4.90 -5.10
CA PRO A 69 -6.84 6.15 -4.46
C PRO A 69 -6.01 5.95 -3.18
N TYR A 70 -5.07 6.86 -2.98
CA TYR A 70 -4.17 6.81 -1.83
C TYR A 70 -4.87 7.23 -0.53
N GLN A 71 -4.39 6.66 0.58
CA GLN A 71 -4.55 7.27 1.89
C GLN A 71 -3.27 8.03 2.25
N LEU A 72 -3.36 9.35 2.37
CA LEU A 72 -2.24 10.21 2.76
C LEU A 72 -2.44 10.71 4.20
N ILE A 73 -1.52 10.33 5.09
CA ILE A 73 -1.53 10.77 6.49
C ILE A 73 -0.40 11.79 6.67
N TYR A 74 -0.71 13.08 6.74
CA TYR A 74 0.29 14.13 6.94
C TYR A 74 0.61 14.37 8.42
N GLN A 75 1.86 14.74 8.71
CA GLN A 75 2.21 15.18 10.06
C GLN A 75 1.51 16.51 10.37
N GLY A 76 0.74 16.57 11.45
CA GLY A 76 -0.06 17.75 11.78
C GLY A 76 -0.97 17.57 12.98
N LYS A 77 -1.53 18.68 13.47
CA LYS A 77 -2.54 18.71 14.54
C LYS A 77 -3.88 19.31 14.09
N THR A 78 -3.91 19.91 12.91
CA THR A 78 -5.03 20.73 12.42
C THR A 78 -5.24 20.48 10.94
N ALA A 79 -6.44 20.74 10.45
CA ALA A 79 -6.78 20.67 9.02
C ALA A 79 -5.89 21.57 8.14
N GLN A 80 -5.30 22.64 8.70
CA GLN A 80 -4.30 23.47 7.99
C GLN A 80 -2.99 22.71 7.68
N SER A 81 -2.76 21.58 8.34
CA SER A 81 -1.65 20.67 8.07
C SER A 81 -1.91 19.78 6.86
N LEU A 82 -3.16 19.66 6.42
CA LEU A 82 -3.57 19.02 5.18
C LEU A 82 -3.32 19.97 4.02
N GLN A 83 -2.94 19.43 2.88
CA GLN A 83 -2.68 20.25 1.70
C GLN A 83 -3.99 20.70 1.08
N THR A 84 -4.01 21.93 0.57
CA THR A 84 -5.09 22.50 -0.25
C THR A 84 -5.03 22.08 -1.71
N THR A 85 -4.08 21.21 -2.07
CA THR A 85 -3.97 20.69 -3.43
C THR A 85 -5.21 19.84 -3.77
N ASN A 86 -5.83 20.09 -4.94
CA ASN A 86 -7.00 19.34 -5.41
C ASN A 86 -6.63 17.88 -5.73
N PHE A 87 -6.51 16.99 -4.74
CA PHE A 87 -6.26 15.57 -4.99
C PHE A 87 -7.38 14.94 -5.84
N PRO A 88 -7.08 13.87 -6.59
CA PRO A 88 -8.10 13.13 -7.32
C PRO A 88 -9.21 12.65 -6.38
N GLU A 89 -10.40 12.49 -6.94
CA GLU A 89 -11.55 11.99 -6.17
C GLU A 89 -11.25 10.62 -5.54
N GLY A 90 -11.66 10.46 -4.28
CA GLY A 90 -11.48 9.22 -3.52
C GLY A 90 -10.17 9.13 -2.73
N PHE A 91 -9.25 10.11 -2.86
CA PHE A 91 -8.09 10.19 -1.97
C PHE A 91 -8.54 10.42 -0.53
N CYS A 92 -8.02 9.61 0.40
CA CYS A 92 -8.31 9.74 1.82
C CYS A 92 -7.19 10.54 2.50
N LEU A 93 -7.47 11.77 2.91
CA LEU A 93 -6.49 12.64 3.55
C LEU A 93 -6.75 12.72 5.06
N SER A 94 -5.69 12.60 5.85
CA SER A 94 -5.75 12.76 7.30
C SER A 94 -4.49 13.41 7.84
N ASP A 95 -4.60 14.01 9.02
CA ASP A 95 -3.48 14.53 9.77
C ASP A 95 -3.34 13.79 11.09
N HIS A 96 -2.09 13.47 11.45
CA HIS A 96 -1.78 12.84 12.71
C HIS A 96 -0.46 13.38 13.26
N GLU A 97 -0.42 13.74 14.54
CA GLU A 97 0.73 14.43 15.18
C GLU A 97 2.06 13.69 14.97
N LYS A 98 2.02 12.36 15.15
CA LYS A 98 3.16 11.45 14.98
C LYS A 98 3.27 10.80 13.60
N HIS A 99 2.42 11.17 12.64
CA HIS A 99 2.55 10.74 11.23
C HIS A 99 2.48 9.22 10.99
N TRP A 100 1.73 8.51 11.82
CA TRP A 100 1.62 7.05 11.82
C TRP A 100 0.16 6.64 11.74
N SER A 101 -0.09 5.55 11.03
CA SER A 101 -1.41 4.91 10.99
C SER A 101 -1.75 4.30 12.34
N ASN A 102 -3.02 4.33 12.70
CA ASN A 102 -3.59 3.74 13.90
C ASN A 102 -4.93 3.07 13.55
N GLU A 103 -5.67 2.57 14.55
CA GLU A 103 -6.96 1.91 14.30
C GLU A 103 -7.97 2.82 13.58
N LYS A 104 -8.05 4.09 13.98
CA LYS A 104 -8.91 5.08 13.33
C LYS A 104 -8.54 5.27 11.86
N GLU A 105 -7.26 5.40 11.55
CA GLU A 105 -6.78 5.55 10.17
C GLU A 105 -7.02 4.28 9.33
N THR A 106 -6.87 3.09 9.92
CA THR A 106 -7.25 1.83 9.27
C THR A 106 -8.74 1.79 8.94
N LEU A 107 -9.61 2.20 9.87
CA LEU A 107 -11.05 2.27 9.63
C LEU A 107 -11.39 3.30 8.55
N ARG A 108 -10.72 4.45 8.51
CA ARG A 108 -10.87 5.43 7.43
C ARG A 108 -10.47 4.86 6.08
N LEU A 109 -9.35 4.13 6.01
CA LEU A 109 -8.93 3.45 4.78
C LEU A 109 -10.01 2.48 4.28
N ILE A 110 -10.57 1.67 5.18
CA ILE A 110 -11.63 0.73 4.85
C ILE A 110 -12.87 1.47 4.36
N ASN A 111 -13.33 2.49 5.09
CA ASN A 111 -14.61 3.14 4.84
C ASN A 111 -14.59 4.14 3.68
N GLU A 112 -13.47 4.85 3.47
CA GLU A 112 -13.37 5.95 2.50
C GLU A 112 -12.74 5.50 1.18
N VAL A 113 -11.94 4.42 1.17
CA VAL A 113 -11.25 3.95 -0.05
C VAL A 113 -11.74 2.57 -0.48
N ILE A 114 -11.61 1.56 0.39
CA ILE A 114 -11.87 0.16 0.04
C ILE A 114 -13.35 -0.09 -0.19
N HIS A 115 -14.21 0.35 0.73
CA HIS A 115 -15.65 0.12 0.67
C HIS A 115 -16.30 0.79 -0.56
N PRO A 116 -16.04 2.08 -0.87
CA PRO A 116 -16.60 2.71 -2.06
C PRO A 116 -16.11 2.06 -3.36
N TYR A 117 -14.83 1.65 -3.42
CA TYR A 117 -14.32 0.90 -4.56
C TYR A 117 -15.06 -0.43 -4.73
N MET A 118 -15.22 -1.19 -3.64
CA MET A 118 -15.90 -2.48 -3.65
C MET A 118 -17.33 -2.34 -4.16
N GLN A 119 -18.10 -1.37 -3.64
CA GLN A 119 -19.48 -1.15 -4.08
C GLN A 119 -19.56 -0.84 -5.58
N ARG A 120 -18.75 0.11 -6.06
CA ARG A 120 -18.70 0.44 -7.50
C ARG A 120 -18.34 -0.78 -8.37
N THR A 121 -17.38 -1.59 -7.92
CA THR A 121 -16.94 -2.78 -8.65
C THR A 121 -18.01 -3.87 -8.67
N LYS A 122 -18.69 -4.12 -7.54
CA LYS A 122 -19.80 -5.07 -7.46
C LYS A 122 -20.94 -4.67 -8.39
N THR A 123 -21.35 -3.40 -8.38
CA THR A 123 -22.38 -2.88 -9.30
C THR A 123 -21.95 -3.04 -10.76
N ARG A 124 -20.72 -2.65 -11.11
CA ARG A 124 -20.19 -2.76 -12.48
C ARG A 124 -20.12 -4.20 -12.98
N LEU A 125 -19.83 -5.15 -12.10
CA LEU A 125 -19.75 -6.58 -12.42
C LEU A 125 -21.11 -7.30 -12.26
N ASN A 126 -22.17 -6.58 -11.93
CA ASN A 126 -23.51 -7.13 -11.66
C ASN A 126 -23.50 -8.26 -10.62
N LEU A 127 -22.74 -8.07 -9.53
CA LEU A 127 -22.62 -9.04 -8.44
C LEU A 127 -23.63 -8.74 -7.33
N ALA A 128 -24.00 -9.78 -6.58
CA ALA A 128 -24.82 -9.61 -5.39
C ALA A 128 -24.10 -8.73 -4.35
N GLU A 129 -24.86 -7.96 -3.57
CA GLU A 129 -24.32 -7.03 -2.57
C GLU A 129 -23.45 -7.75 -1.53
N ASN A 130 -23.85 -8.96 -1.15
CA ASN A 130 -23.14 -9.83 -0.22
C ASN A 130 -21.96 -10.61 -0.84
N ALA A 131 -21.65 -10.42 -2.13
CA ALA A 131 -20.49 -11.04 -2.76
C ALA A 131 -19.21 -10.72 -1.96
N LYS A 132 -18.34 -11.71 -1.78
CA LYS A 132 -17.13 -11.54 -0.96
C LYS A 132 -16.05 -10.76 -1.71
N THR A 133 -15.25 -10.04 -0.94
CA THR A 133 -14.03 -9.35 -1.38
C THR A 133 -12.86 -9.89 -0.58
N LEU A 134 -11.72 -10.12 -1.22
CA LEU A 134 -10.49 -10.55 -0.56
C LEU A 134 -9.58 -9.35 -0.33
N LEU A 135 -9.16 -9.14 0.91
CA LEU A 135 -8.22 -8.08 1.30
C LEU A 135 -6.92 -8.69 1.84
N ILE A 136 -5.81 -8.43 1.16
CA ILE A 136 -4.48 -8.89 1.53
C ILE A 136 -3.70 -7.70 2.09
N TRP A 137 -3.15 -7.83 3.29
CA TRP A 137 -2.38 -6.76 3.94
C TRP A 137 -1.45 -7.28 5.03
N ASP A 138 -0.51 -6.45 5.48
CA ASP A 138 0.47 -6.83 6.50
C ASP A 138 -0.12 -7.02 7.92
N ALA A 139 0.63 -7.72 8.77
CA ALA A 139 0.27 -8.02 10.16
C ALA A 139 0.41 -6.82 11.12
N PHE A 140 0.03 -5.61 10.69
CA PHE A 140 0.09 -4.41 11.53
C PHE A 140 -0.94 -4.46 12.66
N LYS A 141 -0.55 -4.08 13.88
CA LYS A 141 -1.37 -4.24 15.09
C LYS A 141 -2.76 -3.59 14.95
N ALA A 142 -2.86 -2.42 14.31
CA ALA A 142 -4.15 -1.75 14.14
C ALA A 142 -5.09 -2.50 13.18
N LYS A 143 -4.55 -3.24 12.20
CA LYS A 143 -5.33 -4.06 11.26
C LYS A 143 -5.88 -5.33 11.90
N LEU A 144 -5.27 -5.76 13.00
CA LEU A 144 -5.62 -6.96 13.75
C LEU A 144 -6.53 -6.65 14.96
N SER A 145 -7.07 -5.44 15.05
CA SER A 145 -7.97 -5.10 16.15
C SER A 145 -9.36 -5.68 15.92
N LYS A 146 -10.07 -5.96 17.02
CA LYS A 146 -11.42 -6.53 16.97
C LYS A 146 -12.40 -5.61 16.24
N VAL A 147 -12.27 -4.29 16.42
CA VAL A 147 -13.11 -3.28 15.75
C VAL A 147 -12.92 -3.35 14.22
N VAL A 148 -11.67 -3.50 13.76
CA VAL A 148 -11.38 -3.65 12.33
C VAL A 148 -11.90 -4.99 11.82
N GLU A 149 -11.71 -6.07 12.56
CA GLU A 149 -12.21 -7.40 12.18
C GLU A 149 -13.74 -7.42 12.03
N GLU A 150 -14.48 -6.86 13.00
CA GLU A 150 -15.93 -6.71 12.94
C GLU A 150 -16.36 -5.90 11.72
N ARG A 151 -15.67 -4.79 11.46
CA ARG A 151 -15.96 -3.94 10.30
C ARG A 151 -15.74 -4.67 8.97
N LEU A 152 -14.69 -5.48 8.85
CA LEU A 152 -14.45 -6.29 7.64
C LEU A 152 -15.56 -7.34 7.45
N LYS A 153 -16.01 -7.98 8.53
CA LYS A 153 -17.12 -8.95 8.49
C LYS A 153 -18.42 -8.32 8.02
N GLU A 154 -18.80 -7.16 8.56
CA GLU A 154 -19.98 -6.38 8.13
C GLU A 154 -19.95 -6.09 6.63
N LEU A 155 -18.77 -5.78 6.10
CA LEU A 155 -18.57 -5.44 4.69
C LEU A 155 -18.39 -6.64 3.77
N ASN A 156 -18.53 -7.87 4.28
CA ASN A 156 -18.29 -9.10 3.52
C ASN A 156 -16.86 -9.22 2.96
N ILE A 157 -15.88 -8.69 3.70
CA ILE A 157 -14.46 -8.75 3.35
C ILE A 157 -13.81 -9.91 4.10
N ILE A 158 -13.12 -10.77 3.36
CA ILE A 158 -12.23 -11.80 3.88
C ILE A 158 -10.82 -11.19 3.91
N SER A 159 -10.21 -11.10 5.09
CA SER A 159 -8.85 -10.62 5.24
C SER A 159 -7.85 -11.76 5.27
N VAL A 160 -6.77 -11.65 4.50
CA VAL A 160 -5.61 -12.53 4.57
C VAL A 160 -4.40 -11.72 4.99
N ILE A 161 -3.72 -12.20 6.03
CA ILE A 161 -2.61 -11.47 6.64
C ILE A 161 -1.29 -11.97 6.05
N VAL A 162 -0.48 -11.06 5.52
CA VAL A 162 0.88 -11.39 5.12
C VAL A 162 1.66 -11.80 6.39
N PRO A 163 2.27 -13.00 6.41
CA PRO A 163 2.93 -13.52 7.60
C PRO A 163 4.02 -12.58 8.14
N LYS A 164 4.16 -12.54 9.46
CA LYS A 164 5.18 -11.72 10.13
C LYS A 164 6.57 -12.10 9.63
N ASN A 165 7.42 -11.10 9.46
CA ASN A 165 8.79 -11.24 8.91
C ASN A 165 8.85 -11.75 7.46
N MET A 166 7.73 -11.90 6.75
CA MET A 166 7.72 -12.37 5.36
C MET A 166 7.34 -11.28 4.35
N THR A 167 7.15 -10.03 4.79
CA THR A 167 6.69 -8.93 3.93
C THR A 167 7.59 -8.76 2.69
N HIS A 168 8.91 -8.78 2.88
CA HIS A 168 9.91 -8.68 1.80
C HIS A 168 9.90 -9.84 0.80
N HIS A 169 9.14 -10.90 1.07
CA HIS A 169 9.00 -12.06 0.19
C HIS A 169 7.57 -12.28 -0.33
N LEU A 170 6.55 -11.85 0.43
CA LEU A 170 5.15 -12.22 0.17
C LEU A 170 4.21 -11.03 -0.03
N GLN A 171 4.57 -9.82 0.40
CA GLN A 171 3.74 -8.62 0.21
C GLN A 171 3.95 -8.09 -1.22
N PRO A 172 2.95 -8.15 -2.12
CA PRO A 172 3.12 -7.72 -3.51
C PRO A 172 3.64 -6.29 -3.68
N LEU A 173 3.28 -5.38 -2.77
CA LEU A 173 3.66 -3.97 -2.89
C LEU A 173 5.15 -3.76 -2.57
N ASP A 174 5.66 -4.46 -1.56
CA ASP A 174 7.08 -4.42 -1.19
C ASP A 174 7.98 -5.02 -2.28
N LEU A 175 7.49 -6.05 -2.98
CA LEU A 175 8.21 -6.71 -4.07
C LEU A 175 8.28 -5.88 -5.36
N SER A 176 7.47 -4.83 -5.48
CA SER A 176 7.37 -4.07 -6.74
C SER A 176 7.16 -2.57 -6.50
N THR A 177 5.93 -2.17 -6.21
CA THR A 177 5.54 -0.78 -6.40
C THR A 177 6.13 0.14 -5.34
N ASN A 178 6.20 -0.29 -4.08
CA ASN A 178 6.80 0.50 -3.01
C ASN A 178 8.23 0.92 -3.40
N GLY A 179 8.99 0.02 -4.04
CA GLY A 179 10.34 0.32 -4.53
C GLY A 179 10.35 1.38 -5.64
N ALA A 180 9.41 1.28 -6.60
CA ALA A 180 9.30 2.24 -7.70
C ALA A 180 8.87 3.63 -7.23
N VAL A 181 7.84 3.69 -6.36
CA VAL A 181 7.34 4.93 -5.76
C VAL A 181 8.45 5.62 -4.96
N LYS A 182 9.14 4.89 -4.06
CA LYS A 182 10.27 5.43 -3.28
C LYS A 182 11.40 5.97 -4.16
N LYS A 183 11.64 5.36 -5.33
CA LYS A 183 12.64 5.85 -6.29
C LYS A 183 12.22 7.16 -6.92
N MET A 184 10.95 7.30 -7.31
CA MET A 184 10.40 8.54 -7.86
C MET A 184 10.40 9.67 -6.83
N GLU A 185 10.04 9.38 -5.58
CA GLU A 185 10.12 10.34 -4.47
C GLU A 185 11.55 10.83 -4.24
N LYS A 186 12.52 9.91 -4.22
CA LYS A 186 13.93 10.26 -4.07
C LYS A 186 14.40 11.15 -5.22
N HIS A 187 13.97 10.86 -6.44
CA HIS A 187 14.31 11.65 -7.62
C HIS A 187 13.72 13.07 -7.52
N ALA A 188 12.42 13.19 -7.28
CA ALA A 188 11.73 14.47 -7.16
C ALA A 188 12.34 15.36 -6.06
N PHE A 189 12.73 14.77 -4.93
CA PHE A 189 13.45 15.50 -3.90
C PHE A 189 14.83 15.98 -4.35
N SER A 190 15.58 15.11 -5.03
CA SER A 190 16.92 15.45 -5.53
C SER A 190 16.86 16.56 -6.58
N GLU A 191 15.85 16.53 -7.46
CA GLU A 191 15.59 17.58 -8.43
C GLU A 191 15.27 18.91 -7.75
N TYR A 192 14.35 18.93 -6.77
CA TYR A 192 14.05 20.13 -5.99
C TYR A 192 15.29 20.70 -5.29
N PHE A 193 16.07 19.84 -4.63
CA PHE A 193 17.26 20.26 -3.92
C PHE A 193 18.29 20.87 -4.88
N THR A 194 18.51 20.23 -6.03
CA THR A 194 19.45 20.69 -7.05
C THR A 194 18.98 21.97 -7.72
N SER A 195 17.67 22.11 -7.97
CA SER A 195 17.11 23.33 -8.57
C SER A 195 17.29 24.53 -7.67
N CYS A 196 17.06 24.40 -6.34
CA CYS A 196 17.31 25.48 -5.39
C CYS A 196 18.77 25.95 -5.39
N ILE A 197 19.73 25.02 -5.43
CA ILE A 197 21.15 25.35 -5.50
C ILE A 197 21.48 26.06 -6.82
N THR A 198 20.98 25.51 -7.93
CA THR A 198 21.24 26.05 -9.27
C THR A 198 20.68 27.46 -9.43
N GLU A 199 19.45 27.69 -9.00
CA GLU A 199 18.81 29.01 -9.04
C GLU A 199 19.58 30.06 -8.22
N GLU A 200 20.10 29.67 -7.06
CA GLU A 200 20.88 30.56 -6.21
C GLU A 200 22.26 30.88 -6.81
N MET A 201 22.93 29.88 -7.40
CA MET A 201 24.20 30.08 -8.10
C MET A 201 24.05 30.93 -9.37
N LEU A 202 22.92 30.83 -10.07
CA LEU A 202 22.63 31.70 -11.22
C LEU A 202 22.36 33.14 -10.79
N ARG A 203 21.78 33.35 -9.61
CA ARG A 203 21.52 34.68 -9.04
C ARG A 203 22.81 35.33 -8.51
N ASP A 204 23.68 34.54 -7.91
CA ASP A 204 24.97 35.00 -7.36
C ASP A 204 26.09 33.98 -7.67
N PRO A 205 26.76 34.09 -8.84
CA PRO A 205 27.79 33.14 -9.25
C PRO A 205 29.03 33.09 -8.34
N GLY A 206 29.24 34.12 -7.50
CA GLY A 206 30.36 34.19 -6.56
C GLY A 206 30.05 33.58 -5.19
N LYS A 207 28.80 33.15 -4.95
CA LYS A 207 28.37 32.62 -3.66
C LYS A 207 28.99 31.26 -3.38
N ASP A 208 29.52 31.10 -2.17
CA ASP A 208 29.98 29.80 -1.68
C ASP A 208 28.80 28.82 -1.56
N VAL A 209 28.86 27.72 -2.30
CA VAL A 209 27.83 26.67 -2.33
C VAL A 209 27.52 26.12 -0.94
N THR A 210 28.49 26.09 -0.03
CA THR A 210 28.31 25.58 1.34
C THR A 210 27.43 26.48 2.20
N THR A 211 27.22 27.73 1.77
CA THR A 211 26.37 28.71 2.45
C THR A 211 24.93 28.75 1.92
N ILE A 212 24.63 28.00 0.85
CA ILE A 212 23.28 27.95 0.28
C ILE A 212 22.36 27.14 1.19
N ILE A 213 21.29 27.78 1.65
CA ILE A 213 20.27 27.15 2.49
C ILE A 213 19.08 26.77 1.63
N VAL A 214 18.82 25.46 1.51
CA VAL A 214 17.61 24.94 0.86
C VAL A 214 16.46 24.92 1.86
N ASP A 215 15.30 25.45 1.49
CA ASP A 215 14.13 25.42 2.36
C ASP A 215 13.53 24.00 2.44
N LEU A 216 13.69 23.39 3.61
CA LEU A 216 13.18 22.06 3.94
C LEU A 216 12.01 22.11 4.93
N LYS A 217 11.36 23.26 5.10
CA LYS A 217 10.16 23.36 5.95
C LYS A 217 9.04 22.51 5.39
N LEU A 218 8.24 21.90 6.27
CA LEU A 218 7.07 21.11 5.88
C LEU A 218 6.05 21.94 5.07
N SER A 219 5.91 23.23 5.34
CA SER A 219 5.06 24.15 4.57
C SER A 219 5.47 24.22 3.10
N THR A 220 6.76 24.06 2.82
CA THR A 220 7.35 24.13 1.47
C THR A 220 7.35 22.75 0.80
N LEU A 221 7.66 21.71 1.57
CA LEU A 221 7.79 20.34 1.08
C LEU A 221 6.45 19.65 0.85
N LYS A 222 5.43 19.92 1.68
CA LYS A 222 4.11 19.29 1.55
C LYS A 222 3.51 19.56 0.16
N PRO A 223 3.25 20.81 -0.28
CA PRO A 223 2.64 21.04 -1.60
C PRO A 223 3.35 20.33 -2.75
N ARG A 224 4.68 20.25 -2.71
CA ARG A 224 5.49 19.51 -3.68
C ARG A 224 5.22 18.01 -3.64
N HIS A 225 5.16 17.44 -2.43
CA HIS A 225 4.75 16.06 -2.25
C HIS A 225 3.33 15.80 -2.76
N GLY A 226 2.35 16.68 -2.51
CA GLY A 226 0.99 16.47 -3.03
C GLY A 226 0.94 16.49 -4.54
N LYS A 227 1.71 17.38 -5.19
CA LYS A 227 1.87 17.36 -6.65
C LYS A 227 2.47 16.03 -7.13
N LEU A 228 3.55 15.58 -6.50
CA LEU A 228 4.17 14.30 -6.82
C LEU A 228 3.20 13.13 -6.67
N MET A 229 2.38 13.10 -5.62
CA MET A 229 1.42 12.01 -5.40
C MET A 229 0.36 11.93 -6.50
N LYS A 230 -0.02 13.05 -7.11
CA LYS A 230 -0.90 13.05 -8.29
C LYS A 230 -0.21 12.46 -9.51
N GLU A 231 1.01 12.89 -9.78
CA GLU A 231 1.81 12.38 -10.90
C GLU A 231 2.07 10.87 -10.74
N LEU A 232 2.28 10.42 -9.50
CA LEU A 232 2.39 9.00 -9.15
C LEU A 232 1.10 8.23 -9.40
N ASP A 233 -0.05 8.78 -9.00
CA ASP A 233 -1.35 8.16 -9.24
C ASP A 233 -1.65 7.99 -10.73
N GLU A 234 -1.47 9.06 -11.51
CA GLU A 234 -1.60 9.04 -12.97
C GLU A 234 -0.63 8.03 -13.61
N TRP A 235 0.62 8.01 -13.14
CA TRP A 235 1.62 7.06 -13.60
C TRP A 235 1.24 5.61 -13.27
N LEU A 236 0.68 5.35 -12.08
CA LEU A 236 0.24 4.01 -11.69
C LEU A 236 -0.96 3.51 -12.49
N LEU A 237 -1.82 4.42 -12.95
CA LEU A 237 -2.95 4.11 -13.83
C LEU A 237 -2.51 3.84 -15.29
N SER A 238 -1.28 4.22 -15.66
CA SER A 238 -0.70 3.88 -16.97
C SER A 238 -0.39 2.39 -17.13
N GLU A 239 -0.21 1.91 -18.36
CA GLU A 239 0.18 0.52 -18.64
C GLU A 239 1.51 0.11 -17.96
N LYS A 240 2.45 1.05 -17.86
CA LYS A 240 3.72 0.81 -17.15
C LYS A 240 3.48 0.61 -15.65
N GLY A 241 2.62 1.42 -15.05
CA GLY A 241 2.21 1.30 -13.65
C GLY A 241 1.52 -0.02 -13.37
N LYS A 242 0.53 -0.39 -14.18
CA LYS A 242 -0.18 -1.68 -14.11
C LYS A 242 0.79 -2.86 -14.21
N SER A 243 1.73 -2.82 -15.15
CA SER A 243 2.74 -3.88 -15.30
C SER A 243 3.60 -4.05 -14.05
N ILE A 244 3.97 -2.96 -13.37
CA ILE A 244 4.74 -3.02 -12.13
C ILE A 244 3.90 -3.63 -11.00
N ILE A 245 2.64 -3.23 -10.85
CA ILE A 245 1.73 -3.79 -9.84
C ILE A 245 1.58 -5.31 -10.06
N LEU A 246 1.31 -5.73 -11.30
CA LEU A 246 1.20 -7.14 -11.67
C LEU A 246 2.50 -7.92 -11.43
N SER A 247 3.67 -7.28 -11.59
CA SER A 247 4.95 -7.94 -11.32
C SER A 247 5.12 -8.31 -9.84
N GLY A 248 4.62 -7.48 -8.91
CA GLY A 248 4.64 -7.78 -7.48
C GLY A 248 3.74 -8.96 -7.14
N CYS A 249 2.53 -8.98 -7.70
CA CYS A 249 1.56 -10.06 -7.56
C CYS A 249 2.06 -11.39 -8.12
N LYS A 250 2.84 -11.37 -9.21
CA LYS A 250 3.53 -12.54 -9.74
C LYS A 250 4.65 -13.01 -8.81
N SER A 251 5.45 -12.06 -8.33
CA SER A 251 6.63 -12.35 -7.49
C SER A 251 6.24 -12.92 -6.11
N SER A 252 5.09 -12.52 -5.56
CA SER A 252 4.55 -13.09 -4.32
C SER A 252 3.94 -14.48 -4.49
N GLY A 253 3.90 -15.02 -5.71
CA GLY A 253 3.33 -16.33 -6.03
C GLY A 253 1.81 -16.33 -6.19
N ILE A 254 1.12 -15.25 -5.81
CA ILE A 254 -0.33 -15.17 -5.87
C ILE A 254 -0.78 -15.41 -7.34
N THR A 255 -0.11 -14.84 -8.37
CA THR A 255 -0.55 -14.94 -9.80
C THR A 255 -0.50 -16.33 -10.37
N GLY A 256 0.50 -17.11 -10.00
CA GLY A 256 0.52 -18.51 -10.38
C GLY A 256 -0.71 -19.24 -9.82
N THR A 257 -0.99 -19.03 -8.53
CA THR A 257 -1.95 -19.88 -7.84
C THR A 257 -3.41 -19.51 -8.11
N VAL A 258 -3.75 -18.22 -8.13
CA VAL A 258 -5.11 -17.79 -8.53
C VAL A 258 -5.43 -18.27 -9.95
N ARG A 259 -4.47 -18.22 -10.88
CA ARG A 259 -4.67 -18.73 -12.24
C ARG A 259 -4.94 -20.24 -12.26
N LYS A 260 -4.17 -21.03 -11.51
CA LYS A 260 -4.36 -22.49 -11.42
C LYS A 260 -5.74 -22.88 -10.89
N VAL A 261 -6.22 -22.16 -9.89
CA VAL A 261 -7.58 -22.34 -9.36
C VAL A 261 -8.62 -22.04 -10.43
N ARG A 262 -8.44 -20.96 -11.19
CA ARG A 262 -9.35 -20.55 -12.26
C ARG A 262 -9.35 -21.51 -13.45
N SER A 263 -8.21 -22.15 -13.76
CA SER A 263 -8.09 -23.14 -14.85
C SER A 263 -8.52 -24.55 -14.43
N GLY A 264 -8.88 -24.78 -13.16
CA GLY A 264 -9.23 -26.10 -12.65
C GLY A 264 -8.03 -27.04 -12.47
N GLU A 265 -6.79 -26.54 -12.63
CA GLU A 265 -5.54 -27.30 -12.41
C GLU A 265 -5.27 -27.59 -10.93
N MET A 266 -6.04 -26.98 -10.02
CA MET A 266 -6.09 -27.33 -8.61
C MET A 266 -7.48 -27.92 -8.29
N SER A 267 -7.65 -29.21 -8.56
CA SER A 267 -8.83 -29.97 -8.11
C SER A 267 -8.63 -30.43 -6.66
N SER A 268 -9.51 -29.99 -5.76
CA SER A 268 -9.63 -30.38 -4.34
C SER A 268 -8.34 -30.38 -3.53
N LEU A 269 -8.11 -29.31 -2.76
CA LEU A 269 -7.27 -29.37 -1.57
C LEU A 269 -8.11 -30.00 -0.45
N ASP A 270 -8.22 -31.33 -0.45
CA ASP A 270 -8.49 -32.04 0.79
C ASP A 270 -7.21 -31.97 1.62
N PRO A 271 -7.21 -31.33 2.81
CA PRO A 271 -6.03 -31.27 3.66
C PRO A 271 -5.63 -32.65 4.24
N TYR A 272 -6.36 -33.73 3.90
CA TYR A 272 -6.12 -35.09 4.38
C TYR A 272 -5.95 -36.17 3.30
N LEU A 273 -5.62 -35.80 2.04
CA LEU A 273 -5.15 -36.75 1.02
C LEU A 273 -3.66 -36.56 0.67
#